data_AF-A0A957EC98-F1
#
_entry.id   AF-A0A957EC98-F1
#
_cell.length_a   1.000
_cell.length_b   1.000
_cell.length_c   1.000
_cell.angle_alpha   90.00
_cell.angle_beta   90.00
_cell.angle_gamma   90.00
#
_symmetry.space_group_name_H-M   'P 1'
#
loop_
_entity.id
_entity.type
_entity.pdbx_description
1 polymer ?
#
loop_
_entity_poly.entity_id
_entity_poly.type
_entity_poly.pdbx_seq_one_letter_code
_entity_poly.pdbx_strand_id
1 'polypeptide(L)' 'FEYGVDYPEKEVNARVEQVHPDFAELRRLMVDFGFMTRSWGVYQKVEKAL' A
#
# COMPACT_ATOMS: atom_id res chain seq x y z
N PHE A 1 -7.72 -2.25 0.01
CA PHE A 1 -7.19 -1.65 1.24
C PHE A 1 -8.26 -0.76 1.80
N GLU A 2 -8.57 -0.92 3.08
CA GLU A 2 -9.60 -0.14 3.78
C GLU A 2 -8.98 1.04 4.55
N TYR A 3 -9.78 2.05 4.82
CA TYR A 3 -9.36 3.19 5.64
C TYR A 3 -9.25 2.78 7.12
N GLY A 4 -8.28 3.34 7.83
CA GLY A 4 -8.04 3.04 9.24
C GLY A 4 -7.51 1.63 9.54
N VAL A 5 -7.14 0.86 8.51
CA VAL A 5 -6.57 -0.48 8.66
C VAL A 5 -5.07 -0.46 8.35
N ASP A 6 -4.29 -1.05 9.25
CA ASP A 6 -2.86 -1.23 9.11
C ASP A 6 -2.54 -2.50 8.33
N TYR A 7 -1.73 -2.36 7.29
CA TYR A 7 -1.28 -3.48 6.47
C TYR A 7 0.24 -3.64 6.55
N PRO A 8 0.76 -4.68 7.22
CA PRO A 8 2.18 -4.99 7.18
C PRO A 8 2.66 -5.22 5.74
N GLU A 9 3.89 -4.83 5.44
CA GLU A 9 4.48 -4.93 4.09
C GLU A 9 4.34 -6.33 3.47
N LYS A 10 4.48 -7.39 4.28
CA LYS A 10 4.31 -8.77 3.82
C LYS A 10 2.90 -9.04 3.27
N GLU A 11 1.88 -8.50 3.92
CA GLU A 11 0.49 -8.64 3.48
C GLU A 11 0.23 -7.81 2.23
N VAL A 12 0.78 -6.59 2.15
CA VAL A 12 0.70 -5.76 0.95
C VAL A 12 1.35 -6.48 -0.23
N ASN A 13 2.55 -7.04 -0.06
CA ASN A 13 3.23 -7.80 -1.11
C ASN A 13 2.35 -8.95 -1.62
N ALA A 14 1.79 -9.76 -0.72
CA ALA A 14 0.95 -10.90 -1.09
C ALA A 14 -0.33 -10.50 -1.84
N ARG A 15 -0.94 -9.35 -1.50
CA ARG A 15 -2.12 -8.82 -2.21
C ARG A 15 -1.75 -8.23 -3.57
N VAL A 16 -0.65 -7.48 -3.63
CA VAL A 16 -0.20 -6.80 -4.86
C VAL A 16 0.30 -7.82 -5.90
N GLU A 17 0.98 -8.88 -5.48
CA GLU A 17 1.48 -9.95 -6.36
C GLU A 17 0.35 -10.66 -7.14
N GLN A 18 -0.89 -10.66 -6.61
CA GLN A 18 -2.05 -11.22 -7.29
C GLN A 18 -2.47 -10.42 -8.53
N VAL A 19 -2.03 -9.16 -8.66
CA VAL A 19 -2.42 -8.26 -9.75
C VAL A 19 -1.24 -7.71 -10.54
N HIS A 20 -0.04 -7.72 -9.98
CA HIS A 20 1.18 -7.25 -10.65
C HIS A 20 2.41 -8.08 -10.18
N PRO A 21 3.17 -8.69 -11.11
CA PRO A 21 4.29 -9.56 -10.74
C PRO A 21 5.43 -8.80 -10.05
N ASP A 22 5.65 -7.53 -10.38
CA ASP A 22 6.53 -6.66 -9.60
C ASP A 22 5.73 -5.96 -8.50
N PHE A 23 5.54 -6.66 -7.39
CA PHE A 23 4.82 -6.12 -6.24
C PHE A 23 5.58 -4.97 -5.56
N ALA A 24 6.89 -4.91 -5.72
CA ALA A 24 7.73 -3.89 -5.09
C ALA A 24 7.61 -2.55 -5.83
N GLU A 25 7.60 -2.57 -7.16
CA GLU A 25 7.29 -1.41 -7.99
C GLU A 25 5.89 -0.88 -7.69
N LEU A 26 4.85 -1.70 -7.84
CA LEU A 26 3.47 -1.22 -7.66
C LEU A 26 3.24 -0.67 -6.24
N ARG A 27 3.77 -1.32 -5.20
CA ARG A 27 3.68 -0.81 -3.83
C ARG A 27 4.40 0.52 -3.61
N ARG A 28 5.52 0.79 -4.30
CA ARG A 28 6.21 2.09 -4.28
C ARG A 28 5.36 3.16 -4.97
N LEU A 29 4.86 2.86 -6.17
CA LEU A 29 4.00 3.78 -6.93
C LEU A 29 2.73 4.14 -6.16
N MET A 30 2.13 3.20 -5.42
CA MET A 30 0.99 3.49 -4.54
C MET A 30 1.31 4.55 -3.48
N VAL A 31 2.54 4.60 -2.99
CA VAL A 31 3.00 5.64 -2.05
C VAL A 31 3.35 6.92 -2.81
N ASP A 32 4.11 6.83 -3.89
CA ASP A 32 4.58 7.99 -4.66
C ASP A 32 3.42 8.80 -5.25
N PHE A 33 2.34 8.14 -5.69
CA PHE A 33 1.13 8.79 -6.19
C PHE A 33 0.09 9.10 -5.10
N GLY A 34 0.41 8.88 -3.82
CA GLY A 34 -0.45 9.28 -2.70
C GLY A 34 -1.71 8.43 -2.50
N PHE A 35 -1.73 7.19 -2.98
CA PHE A 35 -2.81 6.23 -2.67
C PHE A 35 -2.62 5.60 -1.28
N MET A 36 -1.37 5.46 -0.82
CA MET A 36 -1.02 4.93 0.49
C MET A 36 0.09 5.74 1.16
N THR A 37 0.14 5.68 2.48
CA THR A 37 1.33 6.06 3.25
C THR A 37 2.08 4.80 3.70
N ARG A 38 3.36 4.95 4.01
CA ARG A 38 4.18 3.89 4.60
C ARG A 38 4.98 4.43 5.78
N SER A 39 4.88 3.77 6.92
CA SER A 39 5.70 4.06 8.11
C SER A 39 6.08 2.75 8.80
N TRP A 40 7.37 2.56 9.11
CA TRP A 40 7.89 1.35 9.77
C TRP A 40 7.45 0.02 9.11
N GLY A 41 7.33 0.00 7.79
CA GLY A 41 6.87 -1.19 7.04
C GLY A 41 5.36 -1.46 7.14
N VAL A 42 4.58 -0.54 7.70
CA VAL A 42 3.12 -0.58 7.74
C VAL A 42 2.57 0.39 6.70
N TYR A 43 1.58 -0.07 5.96
CA TYR A 43 0.89 0.67 4.92
C TYR A 43 -0.53 1.02 5.37
N GLN A 44 -0.96 2.25 5.06
CA GLN A 44 -2.32 2.71 5.27
C GLN A 44 -2.83 3.40 4.01
N LYS A 45 -4.13 3.27 3.72
CA LYS A 45 -4.76 4.00 2.62
C LYS A 45 -4.90 5.47 2.99
N VAL A 46 -4.52 6.37 2.08
CA VAL A 46 -4.63 7.82 2.28
C VAL A 46 -6.10 8.24 2.21
N GLU A 47 -6.63 8.82 3.28
CA GLU A 47 -7.94 9.47 3.26
C GLU A 47 -7.94 10.64 2.27
N LYS A 48 -9.00 10.76 1.48
CA LYS A 48 -9.22 12.01 0.75
C LYS A 48 -9.51 13.10 1.78
N ALA A 49 -8.70 14.16 1.79
CA ALA A 49 -9.12 15.39 2.43
C ALA A 49 -10.45 15.84 1.81
N LEU A 50 -11.45 16.07 2.67
CA LEU A 50 -12.74 16.64 2.30
C LEU A 50 -12.57 18.05 1.72
#